data_AF-A0A545AMS1-F1
#
_entry.id   AF-A0A545AMS1-F1
#
_cell.length_a   1.000
_cell.length_b   1.000
_cell.length_c   1.000
_cell.angle_alpha   90.00
_cell.angle_beta   90.00
_cell.angle_gamma   90.00
#
_symmetry.space_group_name_H-M   'P 1'
#
loop_
_entity.id
_entity.type
_entity.pdbx_description
1 polymer ?
#
loop_
_entity_poly.entity_id
_entity_poly.type
_entity_poly.pdbx_seq_one_letter_code
_entity_poly.pdbx_strand_id
1 'polypeptide(L)'
;MRGRSYVDGFLWDNTPLGALTTHAGCRSAVVIHLGTGLTWDRHAFGGCQVVEIRPSRPLGPAGRPGGPTAPLDFRRRTVEALRELGYADADAVLADRRLVFGARDALRRSAETMLDAVARLDEQWGSGPDDERPSRALD
;
A
#
# COMPACT_ATOMS: atom_id res chain seq x y z
N MET A 1 2.51 -35.07 0.74
CA MET A 1 1.89 -34.00 1.57
C MET A 1 2.15 -34.32 3.04
N ARG A 2 2.71 -33.40 3.86
CA ARG A 2 3.32 -33.68 5.19
C ARG A 2 2.34 -33.90 6.37
N GLY A 3 1.16 -34.50 6.17
CA GLY A 3 0.27 -34.87 7.28
C GLY A 3 -0.21 -33.74 8.21
N ARG A 4 -0.21 -32.48 7.76
CA ARG A 4 -0.68 -31.32 8.54
C ARG A 4 -2.11 -30.96 8.15
N SER A 5 -2.92 -30.59 9.14
CA SER A 5 -4.24 -29.98 8.93
C SER A 5 -4.10 -28.47 8.86
N TYR A 6 -4.80 -27.83 7.92
CA TYR A 6 -4.84 -26.39 7.76
C TYR A 6 -6.27 -25.93 7.96
N VAL A 7 -6.44 -24.91 8.79
CA VAL A 7 -7.70 -24.21 9.03
C VAL A 7 -7.55 -22.77 8.62
N ASP A 8 -8.67 -22.09 8.41
CA ASP A 8 -8.66 -20.68 8.05
C ASP A 8 -7.88 -19.83 9.07
N GLY A 9 -7.11 -18.87 8.55
CA GLY A 9 -6.24 -17.97 9.31
C GLY A 9 -7.01 -16.99 10.19
N PHE A 10 -8.32 -16.83 9.95
CA PHE A 10 -9.21 -15.95 10.72
C PHE A 10 -9.05 -16.08 12.25
N LEU A 11 -8.81 -17.30 12.74
CA LEU A 11 -8.71 -17.60 14.18
C LEU A 11 -7.39 -17.17 14.83
N TRP A 12 -6.35 -16.88 14.04
CA TRP A 12 -5.00 -16.62 14.55
C TRP A 12 -4.46 -15.27 14.07
N ASP A 13 -4.53 -15.00 12.76
CA ASP A 13 -4.07 -13.76 12.16
C ASP A 13 -4.88 -13.48 10.88
N ASN A 14 -6.02 -12.81 11.04
CA ASN A 14 -6.90 -12.46 9.94
C ASN A 14 -6.36 -11.30 9.06
N THR A 15 -5.30 -10.63 9.50
CA THR A 15 -4.69 -9.52 8.75
C THR A 15 -3.19 -9.63 8.91
N PRO A 16 -2.52 -10.45 8.08
CA PRO A 16 -1.13 -10.88 8.28
C PRO A 16 -0.09 -9.80 7.92
N LEU A 17 -0.35 -8.56 8.32
CA LEU A 17 0.52 -7.42 8.06
C LEU A 17 1.87 -7.57 8.77
N GLY A 18 1.91 -8.22 9.94
CA GLY A 18 3.16 -8.53 10.65
C GLY A 18 4.07 -9.45 9.81
N ALA A 19 3.49 -10.49 9.22
CA ALA A 19 4.23 -11.40 8.34
C ALA A 19 4.71 -10.69 7.06
N LEU A 20 3.86 -9.84 6.46
CA LEU A 20 4.22 -9.09 5.26
C LEU A 20 5.34 -8.06 5.51
N THR A 21 5.28 -7.35 6.64
CA THR A 21 6.31 -6.39 7.03
C THR A 21 7.63 -7.07 7.37
N THR A 22 7.59 -8.15 8.16
CA THR A 22 8.80 -8.82 8.67
C THR A 22 9.46 -9.73 7.63
N HIS A 23 8.68 -10.49 6.86
CA HIS A 23 9.21 -11.52 5.95
C HIS A 23 9.29 -11.06 4.49
N ALA A 24 8.38 -10.18 4.06
CA ALA A 24 8.38 -9.65 2.69
C ALA A 24 8.96 -8.23 2.57
N GLY A 25 9.31 -7.59 3.70
CA GLY A 25 9.87 -6.23 3.70
C GLY A 25 8.89 -5.15 3.25
N CYS A 26 7.58 -5.41 3.35
CA CYS A 26 6.56 -4.44 2.94
C CYS A 26 6.59 -3.19 3.82
N ARG A 27 6.83 -2.02 3.21
CA ARG A 27 6.87 -0.71 3.90
C ARG A 27 5.55 0.04 3.85
N SER A 28 4.63 -0.38 2.99
CA SER A 28 3.30 0.20 2.84
C SER A 28 2.28 -0.90 2.61
N ALA A 29 1.06 -0.71 3.10
CA ALA A 29 -0.03 -1.65 2.92
C ALA A 29 -1.39 -0.94 2.78
N VAL A 30 -2.27 -1.52 1.97
CA VAL A 30 -3.69 -1.19 1.94
C VAL A 30 -4.42 -2.33 2.64
N VAL A 31 -5.11 -2.01 3.74
CA VAL A 31 -5.85 -2.99 4.55
C VAL A 31 -7.33 -2.76 4.37
N ILE A 32 -8.04 -3.77 3.87
CA ILE A 32 -9.48 -3.74 3.65
C ILE A 32 -10.15 -4.56 4.74
N HIS A 33 -11.00 -3.91 5.53
CA HIS A 33 -11.75 -4.55 6.59
C HIS A 33 -13.11 -5.02 6.05
N LEU A 34 -13.59 -6.16 6.56
CA LEU A 34 -14.93 -6.69 6.23
C LEU A 34 -15.96 -6.43 7.35
N GLY A 35 -15.60 -5.62 8.35
CA GLY A 35 -16.47 -5.26 9.47
C GLY A 35 -16.20 -3.85 9.96
N THR A 36 -17.24 -3.20 10.49
CA THR A 36 -17.20 -1.79 10.93
C THR A 36 -16.48 -1.59 12.27
N GLY A 37 -16.24 -2.65 13.06
CA GLY A 37 -15.83 -2.54 14.47
C GLY A 37 -14.69 -3.45 14.93
N LEU A 38 -13.86 -4.00 14.03
CA LEU A 38 -12.71 -4.80 14.46
C LEU A 38 -11.65 -3.89 15.11
N THR A 39 -11.29 -4.21 16.37
CA THR A 39 -10.15 -3.66 17.11
C THR A 39 -8.85 -4.16 16.49
N TRP A 40 -8.49 -3.58 15.35
CA TRP A 40 -7.21 -3.79 14.69
C TRP A 40 -6.41 -2.50 14.79
N ASP A 41 -5.24 -2.56 15.42
CA ASP A 41 -4.37 -1.40 15.61
C ASP A 41 -3.35 -1.30 14.48
N ARG A 42 -3.51 -0.30 13.61
CA ARG A 42 -2.57 0.00 12.52
C ARG A 42 -1.17 0.35 13.02
N HIS A 43 -1.03 0.80 14.26
CA HIS A 43 0.23 1.25 14.83
C HIS A 43 1.06 0.11 15.44
N ALA A 44 0.49 -1.09 15.58
CA ALA A 44 1.21 -2.28 16.02
C ALA A 44 2.34 -2.70 15.04
N PHE A 45 2.32 -2.20 13.81
CA PHE A 45 3.24 -2.56 12.73
C PHE A 45 4.24 -1.43 12.45
N GLY A 46 5.07 -1.13 13.46
CA GLY A 46 6.02 -0.01 13.44
C GLY A 46 6.81 0.10 12.14
N GLY A 47 6.72 1.27 11.50
CA GLY A 47 7.41 1.58 10.23
C GLY A 47 6.61 1.27 8.96
N CYS A 48 5.49 0.57 9.04
CA CYS A 48 4.61 0.35 7.89
C CYS A 48 3.61 1.51 7.72
N GLN A 49 3.51 2.05 6.50
CA GLN A 49 2.49 3.04 6.14
C GLN A 49 1.20 2.31 5.77
N VAL A 50 0.16 2.44 6.59
CA VAL A 50 -1.11 1.73 6.40
C VAL A 50 -2.20 2.69 5.92
N VAL A 51 -2.85 2.33 4.80
CA VAL A 51 -4.13 2.91 4.38
C VAL A 51 -5.23 1.92 4.71
N GLU A 52 -6.14 2.30 5.60
CA GLU A 52 -7.28 1.47 5.99
C GLU A 52 -8.52 1.85 5.18
N ILE A 53 -9.18 0.85 4.63
CA ILE A 53 -10.51 0.96 4.01
C ILE A 53 -11.46 0.13 4.86
N ARG A 54 -12.44 0.81 5.46
CA ARG A 54 -13.47 0.18 6.30
C ARG A 54 -14.82 0.36 5.63
N PRO A 55 -15.72 -0.63 5.76
CA PRO A 55 -17.01 -0.55 5.11
C PRO A 55 -17.82 0.58 5.75
N SER A 56 -18.35 1.52 4.96
CA SER A 56 -19.14 2.64 5.50
C SER A 56 -20.51 2.20 6.04
N ARG A 57 -20.98 1.04 5.59
CA ARG A 57 -22.22 0.40 6.04
C ARG A 57 -22.00 -1.11 6.22
N PRO A 58 -22.82 -1.78 7.04
CA PRO A 58 -22.74 -3.24 7.21
C PRO A 58 -22.79 -3.99 5.87
N LEU A 59 -21.96 -5.03 5.72
CA LEU A 59 -21.87 -5.84 4.50
C LEU A 59 -23.08 -6.78 4.29
N GLY A 60 -24.00 -6.86 5.24
CA GLY A 60 -25.26 -7.56 5.05
C GLY A 60 -26.34 -7.07 6.01
N PRO A 61 -27.55 -7.64 5.94
CA PRO A 61 -28.63 -7.26 6.84
C PRO A 61 -28.19 -7.40 8.29
N ALA A 62 -28.75 -6.58 9.18
CA ALA A 62 -28.56 -6.70 10.63
C ALA A 62 -29.13 -8.04 11.12
N GLY A 63 -28.36 -9.11 10.95
CA GLY A 63 -28.63 -10.43 11.48
C GLY A 63 -28.13 -10.52 12.92
N ARG A 64 -28.66 -11.50 13.64
CA ARG A 64 -28.35 -11.81 15.04
C ARG A 64 -26.82 -11.73 15.30
N PRO A 65 -26.37 -11.03 16.36
CA PRO A 65 -24.96 -11.05 16.73
C PRO A 65 -24.53 -12.50 16.94
N GLY A 66 -23.53 -12.95 16.17
CA GLY A 66 -23.00 -14.32 16.20
C GLY A 66 -23.35 -15.24 15.01
N GLY A 67 -24.06 -14.77 13.98
CA GLY A 67 -24.33 -15.56 12.76
C GLY A 67 -23.50 -15.12 11.53
N PRO A 68 -22.87 -16.04 10.76
CA PRO A 68 -22.15 -15.72 9.53
C PRO A 68 -23.12 -15.53 8.34
N THR A 69 -24.20 -14.77 8.51
CA THR A 69 -25.30 -14.76 7.53
C THR A 69 -25.14 -13.72 6.43
N ALA A 70 -24.28 -12.70 6.61
CA ALA A 70 -24.01 -11.69 5.59
C ALA A 70 -23.03 -12.16 4.48
N PRO A 71 -21.90 -12.85 4.79
CA PRO A 71 -20.90 -13.20 3.78
C PRO A 71 -21.30 -14.33 2.80
N LEU A 72 -22.44 -15.00 3.03
CA LEU A 72 -22.86 -16.19 2.28
C LEU A 72 -24.03 -15.95 1.32
N ASP A 73 -24.47 -14.70 1.12
CA ASP A 73 -25.48 -14.38 0.10
C ASP A 73 -24.83 -14.04 -1.26
N PHE A 74 -24.72 -15.06 -2.10
CA PHE A 74 -24.11 -14.97 -3.44
C PHE A 74 -25.10 -14.60 -4.55
N ARG A 75 -26.29 -14.09 -4.22
CA ARG A 75 -27.19 -13.58 -5.25
C ARG A 75 -26.51 -12.43 -5.98
N ARG A 76 -26.67 -12.37 -7.30
CA ARG A 76 -26.09 -11.34 -8.17
C ARG A 76 -26.26 -9.91 -7.62
N ARG A 77 -27.49 -9.55 -7.23
CA ARG A 77 -27.80 -8.23 -6.65
C ARG A 77 -26.98 -7.91 -5.40
N THR A 78 -26.71 -8.93 -4.57
CA THR A 78 -25.98 -8.78 -3.31
C THR A 78 -24.49 -8.60 -3.59
N VAL A 79 -23.94 -9.41 -4.50
CA VAL A 79 -22.55 -9.28 -4.97
C VAL A 79 -22.32 -7.92 -5.63
N GLU A 80 -23.22 -7.47 -6.50
CA GLU A 80 -23.14 -6.14 -7.14
C GLU A 80 -23.19 -5.03 -6.09
N ALA A 81 -24.12 -5.09 -5.13
CA ALA A 81 -24.22 -4.09 -4.07
C ALA A 81 -22.98 -4.04 -3.14
N LEU A 82 -22.35 -5.19 -2.88
CA LEU A 82 -21.11 -5.29 -2.12
C LEU A 82 -19.92 -4.73 -2.91
N ARG A 83 -19.86 -5.01 -4.22
CA ARG A 83 -18.86 -4.47 -5.12
C ARG A 83 -18.93 -2.94 -5.17
N GLU A 84 -20.12 -2.39 -5.40
CA GLU A 84 -20.30 -0.93 -5.44
C GLU A 84 -19.97 -0.27 -4.10
N LEU A 85 -20.30 -0.91 -2.98
CA LEU A 85 -19.89 -0.43 -1.65
C LEU A 85 -18.36 -0.39 -1.53
N GLY A 86 -17.67 -1.48 -1.88
CA GLY A 86 -16.22 -1.54 -1.82
C GLY A 86 -15.54 -0.45 -2.68
N TYR A 87 -16.08 -0.17 -3.87
CA TYR A 87 -15.60 0.93 -4.71
C TYR A 87 -15.83 2.30 -4.07
N ALA A 88 -17.03 2.55 -3.56
CA ALA A 88 -17.36 3.82 -2.92
C ALA A 88 -16.48 4.08 -1.69
N ASP A 89 -16.27 3.07 -0.84
CA ASP A 89 -15.44 3.18 0.36
C ASP A 89 -13.96 3.39 0.02
N ALA A 90 -13.45 2.68 -0.99
CA ALA A 90 -12.09 2.87 -1.46
C ALA A 90 -11.90 4.27 -2.07
N ASP A 91 -12.85 4.73 -2.89
CA ASP A 91 -12.79 6.05 -3.51
C ASP A 91 -12.83 7.15 -2.46
N ALA A 92 -13.71 7.07 -1.46
CA ALA A 92 -13.76 8.06 -0.38
C ALA A 92 -12.44 8.17 0.40
N VAL A 93 -11.81 7.04 0.73
CA VAL A 93 -10.53 7.00 1.47
C VAL A 93 -9.37 7.54 0.61
N LEU A 94 -9.38 7.24 -0.69
CA LEU A 94 -8.31 7.63 -1.60
C LEU A 94 -8.47 9.07 -2.10
N ALA A 95 -9.71 9.56 -2.27
CA ALA A 95 -10.03 10.90 -2.74
C ALA A 95 -9.37 11.97 -1.86
N ASP A 96 -9.49 11.82 -0.53
CA ASP A 96 -8.85 12.70 0.46
C ASP A 96 -7.31 12.77 0.30
N ARG A 97 -6.70 11.71 -0.23
CA ARG A 97 -5.25 11.57 -0.37
C ARG A 97 -4.73 11.87 -1.77
N ARG A 98 -5.59 12.10 -2.76
CA ARG A 98 -5.21 12.34 -4.16
C ARG A 98 -4.26 13.52 -4.31
N LEU A 99 -4.48 14.61 -3.57
CA LEU A 99 -3.61 15.79 -3.60
C LEU A 99 -2.18 15.44 -3.15
N VAL A 100 -2.05 14.71 -2.04
CA VAL A 100 -0.76 14.32 -1.47
C VAL A 100 -0.01 13.38 -2.41
N PHE A 101 -0.70 12.40 -2.99
CA PHE A 101 -0.09 11.51 -3.99
C PHE A 101 0.38 12.28 -5.22
N GLY A 102 -0.46 13.16 -5.77
CA GLY A 102 -0.08 14.00 -6.91
C GLY A 102 1.13 14.89 -6.62
N ALA A 103 1.19 15.50 -5.45
CA ALA A 103 2.33 16.33 -5.02
C ALA A 103 3.63 15.51 -4.87
N ARG A 104 3.56 14.31 -4.28
CA ARG A 104 4.73 13.42 -4.15
C ARG A 104 5.22 12.92 -5.51
N ASP A 105 4.31 12.56 -6.41
CA ASP A 105 4.66 12.14 -7.76
C ASP A 105 5.33 13.28 -8.56
N ALA A 106 4.82 14.50 -8.44
CA ALA A 106 5.43 15.68 -9.06
C ALA A 106 6.85 15.93 -8.52
N LEU A 107 7.04 15.86 -7.20
CA LEU A 107 8.35 15.99 -6.57
C LEU A 107 9.32 14.91 -7.05
N ARG A 108 8.87 13.64 -7.08
CA ARG A 108 9.68 12.52 -7.55
C ARG A 108 10.13 12.73 -8.99
N ARG A 109 9.22 13.10 -9.90
CA ARG A 109 9.56 13.39 -11.30
C ARG A 109 10.57 14.53 -11.44
N SER A 110 10.43 15.57 -10.61
CA SER A 110 11.39 16.67 -10.60
C SER A 110 12.78 16.22 -10.16
N ALA A 111 12.86 15.34 -9.15
CA ALA A 111 14.13 14.79 -8.67
C ALA A 111 14.78 13.88 -9.73
N GLU A 112 14.00 13.02 -10.38
CA GLU A 112 14.46 12.17 -11.49
C GLU A 112 15.02 13.04 -12.64
N THR A 113 14.31 14.11 -13.01
CA THR A 113 14.77 15.04 -14.06
C THR A 113 16.09 15.72 -13.69
N MET A 114 16.27 16.10 -12.42
CA MET A 114 17.50 16.70 -11.91
C MET A 114 18.67 15.71 -11.96
N LEU A 115 18.46 14.47 -11.51
CA LEU A 115 19.47 13.42 -11.54
C LEU A 115 19.92 13.12 -12.97
N ASP A 116 18.98 13.01 -13.91
CA ASP A 116 19.28 12.81 -15.32
C ASP A 116 20.09 13.98 -15.92
N ALA A 117 19.77 15.21 -15.52
CA ALA A 117 20.51 16.39 -15.97
C ALA A 117 21.95 16.39 -15.44
N VAL A 118 22.15 16.03 -14.17
CA VAL A 118 23.48 15.89 -13.56
C VAL A 118 24.27 14.78 -14.25
N ALA A 119 23.65 13.63 -14.51
CA ALA A 119 24.31 12.51 -15.21
C ALA A 119 24.79 12.91 -16.61
N ARG A 120 23.98 13.64 -17.38
CA ARG A 120 24.39 14.15 -18.71
C ARG A 120 25.57 15.12 -18.62
N LEU A 121 25.61 15.98 -17.61
CA LEU A 121 26.74 16.90 -17.41
C LEU A 121 28.01 16.14 -17.04
N ASP A 122 27.91 15.13 -16.18
CA ASP A 122 29.03 14.27 -15.81
C ASP A 122 29.60 13.51 -17.02
N GLU A 123 28.74 12.96 -17.88
CA GLU A 123 29.15 12.32 -19.15
C GLU A 123 29.81 13.31 -20.11
N GLN A 124 29.28 14.53 -20.20
CA GLN A 124 29.82 15.58 -21.05
C GLN A 124 31.18 16.11 -20.54
N TRP A 125 31.38 16.12 -19.22
CA TRP A 125 32.62 16.54 -18.57
C TRP A 125 33.68 15.44 -18.52
N GLY A 126 33.25 14.18 -18.35
CA GLY A 126 34.10 12.99 -18.41
C GLY A 126 34.55 12.61 -19.83
N SER A 127 33.92 13.21 -20.85
CA SER A 127 34.30 13.07 -22.27
C SER A 127 35.09 14.27 -22.81
N GLY A 128 35.42 15.25 -21.97
CA GLY A 128 36.33 16.34 -22.34
C GLY A 128 37.77 15.80 -22.49
N PRO A 129 38.59 16.35 -23.40
CA PRO A 129 39.98 15.91 -23.55
C PRO A 129 40.69 16.03 -22.20
N ASP A 130 41.46 15.01 -21.83
CA ASP A 130 42.23 14.85 -20.58
C ASP A 130 43.32 15.95 -20.36
N ASP A 131 43.23 17.07 -21.07
CA ASP A 131 44.31 18.03 -21.32
C ASP A 131 44.27 19.28 -20.43
N GLU A 132 43.31 19.40 -19.52
CA GLU A 132 43.25 20.49 -18.53
C GLU A 132 43.21 19.99 -17.08
N ARG A 133 43.93 18.90 -16.76
CA ARG A 133 44.37 18.74 -15.37
C ARG A 133 45.55 19.68 -15.18
N PRO A 134 45.45 20.76 -14.37
CA PRO A 134 46.61 21.56 -14.04
C PRO A 134 47.62 20.63 -13.38
N SER A 135 48.69 20.35 -14.12
CA SER A 135 49.88 19.69 -13.62
C SER A 135 50.31 20.47 -12.39
N ARG A 136 50.16 19.87 -11.21
CA ARG A 136 50.84 20.32 -10.01
C ARG A 136 52.33 20.09 -10.26
N ALA A 137 52.95 21.07 -10.89
CA ALA A 137 54.37 21.19 -10.98
C ALA A 137 54.85 22.13 -9.87
N LEU A 138 55.83 21.62 -9.11
CA LEU A 138 56.78 22.30 -8.22
C LEU A 138 56.19 22.69 -6.84
N ASP A 139 56.75 22.34 -5.67
CA ASP A 139 58.08 21.83 -5.27
C ASP A 139 57.96 20.80 -4.12
#